data_AF-A0A7S0HHI6-F1
#
_entry.id   AF-A0A7S0HHI6-F1
#
_cell.length_a   1.000
_cell.length_b   1.000
_cell.length_c   1.000
_cell.angle_alpha   90.00
_cell.angle_beta   90.00
_cell.angle_gamma   90.00
#
_symmetry.space_group_name_H-M   'P 1'
#
loop_
_entity.id
_entity.type
_entity.pdbx_description
1 polymer ?
#
loop_
_entity_poly.entity_id
_entity_poly.type
_entity_poly.pdbx_seq_one_letter_code
_entity_poly.pdbx_strand_id
1 'polypeptide(L)'
;HEENSAPFSAQVQACLPEKGWQIPADEIAKRLDLRNGRALVCSVDPPGCVDIDDALHARPLPGGGFEVGVHIADVGHFIKAGTPIDTEAAARGTTVYLVNRRIDMVPKRLGEDLCSLHQHVDRLPLSLVWAM
;
A
#
# COMPACT_ATOMS: atom_id res chain seq x y z
N HIS A 1 3.64 5.54 -27.96
CA HIS A 1 4.08 5.86 -26.60
C HIS A 1 5.10 4.81 -26.18
N GLU A 2 6.30 5.23 -25.81
CA GLU A 2 7.39 4.35 -25.37
C GLU A 2 7.23 4.06 -23.87
N GLU A 3 6.43 3.04 -23.54
CA GLU A 3 6.28 2.60 -22.15
C GLU A 3 7.42 1.63 -21.79
N ASN A 4 8.16 1.94 -20.72
CA ASN A 4 9.24 1.09 -20.25
C ASN A 4 8.68 -0.20 -19.61
N SER A 5 8.68 -1.28 -20.39
CA SER A 5 8.26 -2.62 -19.94
C SER A 5 9.43 -3.52 -19.55
N ALA A 6 10.66 -2.98 -19.47
CA ALA A 6 11.82 -3.75 -19.08
C ALA A 6 11.73 -4.20 -17.60
N PRO A 7 12.35 -5.34 -17.25
CA PRO A 7 12.49 -5.76 -15.86
C PRO A 7 13.18 -4.68 -15.01
N PHE A 8 12.76 -4.56 -13.76
CA PHE A 8 13.42 -3.68 -12.78
C PHE A 8 14.90 -4.08 -12.59
N SER A 9 15.78 -3.08 -12.54
CA SER A 9 17.22 -3.29 -12.39
C SER A 9 17.58 -3.90 -11.03
N ALA A 10 18.78 -4.48 -10.92
CA ALA A 10 19.27 -5.01 -9.65
C ALA A 10 19.37 -3.94 -8.55
N GLN A 11 19.66 -2.70 -8.91
CA GLN A 11 19.71 -1.57 -7.97
C GLN A 11 18.31 -1.24 -7.42
N VAL A 12 17.27 -1.29 -8.26
CA VAL A 12 15.88 -1.12 -7.81
C VAL A 12 15.47 -2.28 -6.89
N GLN A 13 15.80 -3.52 -7.26
CA GLN A 13 15.48 -4.70 -6.44
C GLN A 13 16.18 -4.66 -5.07
N ALA A 14 17.41 -4.15 -5.02
CA ALA A 14 18.17 -3.99 -3.78
C ALA A 14 17.59 -2.93 -2.81
N CYS A 15 16.67 -2.08 -3.28
CA CYS A 15 15.96 -1.12 -2.41
C CYS A 15 14.82 -1.76 -1.62
N LEU A 16 14.40 -2.98 -1.97
CA LEU A 16 13.31 -3.67 -1.28
C LEU A 16 13.81 -4.27 0.04
N PRO A 17 12.97 -4.32 1.09
CA PRO A 17 13.30 -5.04 2.33
C PRO A 17 13.67 -6.50 2.08
N GLU A 18 14.40 -7.16 2.98
CA GLU A 18 14.73 -8.58 2.84
C GLU A 18 13.48 -9.49 2.79
N LYS A 19 13.61 -10.67 2.19
CA LYS A 19 12.50 -11.64 2.15
C LYS A 19 12.09 -12.03 3.57
N GLY A 20 10.78 -12.11 3.82
CA GLY A 20 10.25 -12.39 5.16
C GLY A 20 10.22 -11.18 6.09
N TRP A 21 10.39 -9.96 5.56
CA TRP A 21 10.22 -8.73 6.32
C TRP A 21 8.90 -8.72 7.10
N GLN A 22 8.99 -8.27 8.35
CA GLN A 22 7.86 -8.06 9.24
C GLN A 22 7.90 -6.61 9.74
N ILE A 23 6.73 -6.07 10.09
CA ILE A 23 6.63 -4.73 10.62
C ILE A 23 7.42 -4.66 11.95
N PRO A 24 8.44 -3.79 12.05
CA PRO A 24 9.20 -3.63 13.28
C PRO A 24 8.32 -3.17 14.45
N ALA A 25 8.58 -3.67 15.65
CA ALA A 25 7.80 -3.33 16.83
C ALA A 25 7.85 -1.82 17.18
N ASP A 26 8.98 -1.16 16.90
CA ASP A 26 9.13 0.28 17.09
C ASP A 26 8.33 1.09 16.05
N GLU A 27 8.11 0.55 14.85
CA GLU A 27 7.25 1.16 13.83
C GLU A 27 5.77 1.05 14.23
N ILE A 28 5.36 -0.09 14.78
CA ILE A 28 4.00 -0.27 15.35
C ILE A 28 3.76 0.75 16.47
N ALA A 29 4.74 0.92 17.38
CA ALA A 29 4.60 1.80 18.53
C ALA A 29 4.45 3.29 18.17
N LYS A 30 4.92 3.71 16.99
CA LYS A 30 4.80 5.09 16.48
C LYS A 30 3.46 5.36 15.80
N ARG A 31 2.65 4.33 15.54
CA ARG A 31 1.43 4.42 14.74
C ARG A 31 0.18 4.18 15.58
N LEU A 32 -0.94 4.67 15.06
CA LEU A 32 -2.25 4.33 15.62
C LEU A 32 -2.60 2.88 15.27
N ASP A 33 -2.63 2.00 16.27
CA ASP A 33 -3.04 0.62 16.07
C ASP A 33 -4.57 0.51 15.99
N LEU A 34 -5.07 0.12 14.81
CA LEU A 34 -6.49 -0.12 14.50
C LEU A 34 -6.85 -1.62 14.44
N ARG A 35 -5.91 -2.52 14.73
CA ARG A 35 -6.13 -3.97 14.76
C ARG A 35 -7.03 -4.38 15.94
N ASN A 36 -7.30 -5.68 16.05
CA ASN A 36 -7.96 -6.30 17.21
C ASN A 36 -9.34 -5.73 17.57
N GLY A 37 -10.17 -5.45 16.56
CA GLY A 37 -11.58 -5.07 16.75
C GLY A 37 -11.81 -3.60 17.09
N ARG A 38 -10.77 -2.76 17.03
CA ARG A 38 -10.92 -1.31 17.18
C ARG A 38 -11.69 -0.67 16.01
N ALA A 39 -11.46 -1.16 14.80
CA ALA A 39 -12.25 -0.84 13.62
C ALA A 39 -12.41 -2.10 12.75
N LEU A 40 -13.57 -2.25 12.12
CA LEU A 40 -13.76 -3.23 11.05
C LEU A 40 -13.36 -2.57 9.74
N VAL A 41 -12.14 -2.87 9.29
CA VAL A 41 -11.57 -2.33 8.05
C VAL A 41 -11.79 -3.33 6.92
N CYS A 42 -12.27 -2.86 5.77
CA CYS A 42 -12.42 -3.67 4.56
C CYS A 42 -12.00 -2.89 3.31
N SER A 43 -11.65 -3.60 2.24
CA SER A 43 -11.50 -3.03 0.90
C SER A 43 -12.56 -3.59 -0.04
N VAL A 44 -12.82 -2.87 -1.13
CA VAL A 44 -13.79 -3.22 -2.16
C VAL A 44 -13.12 -3.11 -3.53
N ASP A 45 -12.67 -4.25 -4.04
CA ASP A 45 -11.88 -4.33 -5.27
C ASP A 45 -12.56 -5.17 -6.36
N PRO A 46 -12.18 -4.97 -7.64
CA PRO A 46 -12.55 -5.87 -8.71
C PRO A 46 -12.02 -7.30 -8.51
N PRO A 47 -12.67 -8.33 -9.07
CA PRO A 47 -12.18 -9.70 -9.02
C PRO A 47 -10.77 -9.83 -9.59
N GLY A 48 -9.86 -10.44 -8.82
CA GLY A 48 -8.48 -10.67 -9.25
C GLY A 48 -7.53 -9.48 -9.05
N CYS A 49 -7.97 -8.40 -8.39
CA CYS A 49 -7.07 -7.33 -7.94
C CYS A 49 -5.98 -7.89 -7.00
N VAL A 50 -4.74 -7.43 -7.17
CA VAL A 50 -3.57 -7.89 -6.39
C VAL A 50 -2.87 -6.74 -5.66
N ASP A 51 -3.08 -5.52 -6.14
CA ASP A 51 -2.54 -4.22 -5.73
C ASP A 51 -3.65 -3.43 -5.04
N ILE A 52 -4.04 -3.88 -3.84
CA ILE A 52 -5.11 -3.27 -3.05
C ILE A 52 -4.51 -2.09 -2.29
N ASP A 53 -4.77 -0.88 -2.76
CA ASP A 53 -4.12 0.33 -2.25
C ASP A 53 -4.94 1.05 -1.17
N ASP A 54 -6.25 0.86 -1.13
CA ASP A 54 -7.14 1.52 -0.19
C ASP A 54 -8.00 0.54 0.62
N ALA A 55 -8.36 0.96 1.83
CA ALA A 55 -9.32 0.30 2.68
C ALA A 55 -10.12 1.34 3.49
N LEU A 56 -11.31 0.96 3.93
CA LEU A 56 -12.29 1.84 4.54
C LEU A 56 -12.78 1.25 5.86
N HIS A 57 -13.18 2.12 6.78
CA HIS A 57 -14.07 1.72 7.88
C HIS A 57 -15.12 2.80 8.16
N ALA A 58 -16.23 2.37 8.74
CA ALA A 58 -17.22 3.26 9.33
C ALA A 58 -17.75 2.63 10.63
N ARG A 59 -17.75 3.38 11.73
CA ARG A 59 -18.34 2.93 13.01
C ARG A 59 -19.21 4.03 13.65
N PRO A 60 -20.36 3.68 14.24
CA PRO A 60 -21.21 4.66 14.90
C PRO A 60 -20.53 5.26 16.13
N LEU A 61 -20.77 6.55 16.38
CA LEU A 61 -20.29 7.25 17.57
C LEU A 61 -21.37 7.31 18.67
N PRO A 62 -20.98 7.31 19.98
CA PRO A 62 -21.94 7.32 21.09
C PRO A 62 -22.91 8.52 21.13
N GLY A 63 -22.56 9.64 20.47
CA GLY A 63 -23.39 10.84 20.41
C GLY A 63 -24.25 10.97 19.14
N GLY A 64 -24.32 9.91 18.34
CA GLY A 64 -24.79 9.98 16.96
C GLY A 64 -23.64 10.29 15.99
N GLY A 65 -23.89 10.08 14.70
CA GLY A 65 -22.86 10.22 13.67
C GLY A 65 -21.95 8.99 13.54
N PHE A 66 -20.90 9.13 12.74
CA PHE A 66 -19.95 8.07 12.40
C PHE A 66 -18.51 8.54 12.47
N GLU A 67 -17.63 7.69 12.98
CA GLU A 67 -16.21 7.75 12.66
C GLU A 67 -16.01 7.02 11.33
N VAL A 68 -15.46 7.72 10.35
CA VAL A 68 -15.14 7.17 9.03
C VAL A 68 -13.65 7.29 8.79
N GLY A 69 -13.03 6.21 8.34
CA GLY A 69 -11.62 6.18 7.99
C GLY A 69 -11.37 5.75 6.56
N VAL A 70 -10.42 6.43 5.93
CA VAL A 70 -9.80 6.02 4.66
C VAL A 70 -8.35 5.69 4.95
N HIS A 71 -7.92 4.50 4.54
CA HIS A 71 -6.61 3.93 4.83
C HIS A 71 -5.92 3.62 3.50
N ILE A 72 -4.86 4.36 3.18
CA ILE A 72 -4.09 4.19 1.94
C ILE A 72 -2.77 3.49 2.26
N ALA A 73 -2.36 2.53 1.44
CA ALA A 73 -1.07 1.85 1.57
C ALA A 73 0.09 2.87 1.69
N ASP A 74 0.93 2.74 2.73
CA ASP A 74 2.04 3.65 3.00
C ASP A 74 3.26 3.32 2.14
N VAL A 75 3.14 3.51 0.82
CA VAL A 75 4.22 3.28 -0.14
C VAL A 75 5.46 4.13 0.18
N GLY A 76 5.26 5.34 0.74
CA GLY A 76 6.34 6.23 1.18
C GLY A 76 7.15 5.69 2.37
N HIS A 77 6.63 4.71 3.10
CA HIS A 77 7.43 3.97 4.08
C HIS A 77 8.57 3.20 3.39
N PHE A 78 8.35 2.66 2.20
CA PHE A 78 9.30 1.81 1.48
C PHE A 78 10.11 2.54 0.41
N ILE A 79 9.50 3.48 -0.31
CA ILE A 79 10.18 4.28 -1.34
C ILE A 79 10.70 5.56 -0.70
N LYS A 80 12.03 5.66 -0.59
CA LYS A 80 12.69 6.87 -0.06
C LYS A 80 13.19 7.74 -1.20
N ALA A 81 13.03 9.05 -1.04
CA ALA A 81 13.45 10.04 -2.03
C ALA A 81 14.93 9.87 -2.41
N GLY A 82 15.24 9.95 -3.70
CA GLY A 82 16.58 9.84 -4.25
C GLY A 82 17.13 8.41 -4.32
N THR A 83 16.35 7.39 -3.98
CA THR A 83 16.75 5.98 -4.17
C THR A 83 16.57 5.54 -5.63
N PRO A 84 17.26 4.46 -6.06
CA PRO A 84 17.03 3.90 -7.39
C PRO A 84 15.57 3.54 -7.67
N ILE A 85 14.84 3.00 -6.69
CA ILE A 85 13.42 2.68 -6.84
C ILE A 85 12.54 3.93 -7.00
N ASP A 86 12.87 5.02 -6.31
CA ASP A 86 12.20 6.32 -6.46
C ASP A 86 12.41 6.90 -7.86
N THR A 87 13.65 6.89 -8.34
CA THR A 87 13.98 7.37 -9.70
C THR A 87 13.28 6.56 -10.79
N GLU A 88 13.26 5.23 -10.65
CA GLU A 88 12.57 4.34 -11.60
C GLU A 88 11.05 4.54 -11.56
N ALA A 89 10.45 4.62 -10.36
CA ALA A 89 9.02 4.88 -10.20
C ALA A 89 8.63 6.23 -10.80
N ALA A 90 9.42 7.27 -10.58
CA ALA A 90 9.22 8.59 -11.18
C ALA A 90 9.35 8.56 -12.71
N ALA A 91 10.29 7.79 -13.25
CA ALA A 91 10.48 7.64 -14.69
C ALA A 91 9.32 6.87 -15.37
N ARG A 92 8.76 5.85 -14.70
CA ARG A 92 7.58 5.12 -15.19
C ARG A 92 6.29 5.94 -15.01
N GLY A 93 6.19 6.72 -13.93
CA GLY A 93 5.12 7.67 -13.65
C GLY A 93 3.78 7.04 -13.24
N THR A 94 3.35 5.96 -13.88
CA THR A 94 2.12 5.24 -13.57
C THR A 94 2.20 3.77 -13.95
N THR A 95 1.33 2.96 -13.35
CA THR A 95 1.11 1.58 -13.79
C THR A 95 0.17 1.59 -15.00
N VAL A 96 0.58 0.93 -16.09
CA VAL A 96 -0.22 0.88 -17.32
C VAL A 96 -0.99 -0.43 -17.39
N TYR A 97 -2.31 -0.35 -17.41
CA TYR A 97 -3.21 -1.50 -17.52
C TYR A 97 -3.62 -1.70 -18.99
N LEU A 98 -3.18 -2.80 -19.58
CA LEU A 98 -3.58 -3.26 -20.91
C LEU A 98 -4.58 -4.40 -20.77
N VAL A 99 -5.28 -4.73 -21.86
CA VAL A 99 -6.32 -5.78 -21.85
C VAL A 99 -5.83 -7.12 -21.29
N ASN A 100 -4.58 -7.50 -21.56
CA ASN A 100 -4.02 -8.80 -21.21
C ASN A 100 -2.80 -8.75 -20.27
N ARG A 101 -2.33 -7.56 -19.89
CA ARG A 101 -1.14 -7.42 -19.04
C ARG A 101 -1.11 -6.07 -18.35
N ARG A 102 -0.28 -5.98 -17.33
CA ARG A 102 0.04 -4.75 -16.61
C ARG A 102 1.53 -4.45 -16.72
N ILE A 103 1.88 -3.18 -16.88
CA ILE A 103 3.27 -2.70 -16.79
C ILE A 103 3.36 -1.93 -15.47
N ASP A 104 4.02 -2.54 -14.48
CA ASP A 104 4.05 -2.03 -13.11
C ASP A 104 4.96 -0.81 -12.98
N MET A 105 4.50 0.21 -12.24
CA MET A 105 5.32 1.35 -11.82
C MET A 105 6.41 0.95 -10.83
N VAL A 106 6.11 -0.02 -9.96
CA VAL A 106 6.99 -0.49 -8.89
C VAL A 106 7.16 -2.01 -8.95
N PRO A 107 8.23 -2.58 -8.37
CA PRO A 107 8.39 -4.03 -8.32
C PRO A 107 7.17 -4.72 -7.71
N LYS A 108 6.76 -5.86 -8.28
CA LYS A 108 5.60 -6.64 -7.82
C LYS A 108 5.62 -6.95 -6.33
N ARG A 109 6.78 -7.27 -5.76
CA ARG A 109 6.89 -7.54 -4.33
C ARG A 109 6.52 -6.34 -3.45
N LEU A 110 6.70 -5.12 -3.95
CA LEU A 110 6.24 -3.93 -3.27
C LEU A 110 4.73 -3.74 -3.46
N GLY A 111 4.26 -3.68 -4.71
CA GLY A 111 2.87 -3.37 -5.04
C GLY A 111 1.85 -4.47 -4.71
N GLU A 112 2.21 -5.74 -4.90
CA GLU A 112 1.31 -6.89 -4.75
C GLU A 112 1.45 -7.61 -3.39
N ASP A 113 2.45 -7.27 -2.56
CA ASP A 113 2.68 -7.93 -1.27
C ASP A 113 2.87 -6.91 -0.14
N LEU A 114 4.01 -6.22 -0.08
CA LEU A 114 4.36 -5.38 1.08
C LEU A 114 3.39 -4.21 1.30
N CYS A 115 2.92 -3.57 0.23
CA CYS A 115 1.99 -2.45 0.31
C CYS A 115 0.52 -2.87 0.19
N SER A 116 0.24 -3.94 -0.57
CA SER A 116 -1.13 -4.39 -0.82
C SER A 116 -1.83 -4.77 0.49
N LEU A 117 -3.01 -4.20 0.72
CA LEU A 117 -3.81 -4.33 1.94
C LEU A 117 -4.57 -5.67 2.01
N HIS A 118 -3.82 -6.77 1.90
CA HIS A 118 -4.36 -8.13 1.95
C HIS A 118 -5.08 -8.42 3.26
N GLN A 119 -6.22 -9.11 3.16
CA GLN A 119 -6.98 -9.56 4.32
C GLN A 119 -6.13 -10.40 5.29
N HIS A 120 -6.35 -10.21 6.58
CA HIS A 120 -5.70 -10.97 7.66
C HIS A 120 -4.17 -10.86 7.72
N VAL A 121 -3.58 -9.85 7.06
CA VAL A 121 -2.15 -9.55 7.17
C VAL A 121 -1.96 -8.13 7.66
N ASP A 122 -1.11 -7.96 8.67
CA ASP A 122 -0.78 -6.63 9.17
C ASP A 122 -0.04 -5.83 8.10
N ARG A 123 -0.47 -4.57 7.92
CA ARG A 123 0.05 -3.64 6.91
C ARG A 123 0.21 -2.25 7.49
N LEU A 124 1.01 -1.42 6.80
CA LEU A 124 1.26 -0.04 7.15
C LEU A 124 0.44 0.88 6.23
N PRO A 125 -0.69 1.44 6.69
CA PRO A 125 -1.40 2.49 5.96
C PRO A 125 -1.07 3.89 6.49
N LEU A 126 -1.22 4.89 5.62
CA LEU A 126 -1.49 6.26 5.98
C LEU A 126 -3.01 6.46 6.05
N SER A 127 -3.51 6.98 7.16
CA SER A 127 -4.96 7.05 7.42
C SER A 127 -5.46 8.47 7.61
N LEU A 128 -6.63 8.75 7.05
CA LEU A 128 -7.45 9.92 7.40
C LEU A 128 -8.69 9.43 8.14
N VAL A 129 -9.00 10.06 9.27
CA VAL A 129 -10.15 9.70 10.12
C VAL A 129 -10.95 10.95 10.43
N TRP A 130 -12.25 10.87 10.17
CA TRP A 130 -13.21 11.96 10.42
C TRP A 130 -14.29 11.51 11.39
N ALA A 131 -14.78 12.43 12.22
CA ALA A 131 -16.05 12.30 12.91
C ALA A 131 -17.08 13.12 12.13
N MET A 132 -18.11 12.45 11.60
CA MET A 132 -19.20 13.04 10.82
C MET A 132 -20.54 12.91 11.54
#